data_AF-A0ABD7GIX2-F1
#
_entry.id   AF-A0ABD7GIX2-F1
#
_cell.length_a   1.000
_cell.length_b   1.000
_cell.length_c   1.000
_cell.angle_alpha   90.00
_cell.angle_beta   90.00
_cell.angle_gamma   90.00
#
_symmetry.space_group_name_H-M   'P 1'
#
loop_
_entity.id
_entity.type
_entity.pdbx_description
1 polymer ?
#
loop_
_entity_poly.entity_id
_entity_poly.type
_entity_poly.pdbx_seq_one_letter_code
_entity_poly.pdbx_strand_id
1 'polypeptide(L)'
;MANNDFRNGFDVCVGNWGYYSEGELRDTWMHLPIDPDKIEPWLRSHGLVDAEHEETYISDYDGLPFRCPQVFDEYGRLDKLNVLAMQLTLLPEGDLAHIQAAIDYGEPLDHLDELMNLVAQADELPVFDYLYDDMYVEDQWHKTCLERSTPQENYAYTVLNDDSEFWNIMNRGDGELLSCFDFNRYGEIAVNNGYVDLCETCYVNKGGDWPLLDEYSFEEIGGETVAEWRGRVAQEKPAAPSEIAYAASALAALSADDGAGVTARAAKL
;
A
#
# COMPACT_ATOMS: atom_id res chain seq x y z
N MET A 1 12.47 -5.43 11.61
CA MET A 1 11.43 -4.82 12.49
C MET A 1 10.10 -5.44 12.09
N ALA A 2 9.11 -5.55 13.00
CA ALA A 2 7.82 -6.13 12.63
C ALA A 2 7.23 -5.34 11.45
N ASN A 3 7.01 -6.04 10.34
CA ASN A 3 6.36 -5.50 9.18
C ASN A 3 4.88 -5.38 9.56
N ASN A 4 4.50 -4.26 10.21
CA ASN A 4 3.09 -4.00 10.48
C ASN A 4 2.45 -3.67 9.13
N ASP A 5 1.89 -4.70 8.52
CA ASP A 5 1.12 -4.57 7.30
C ASP A 5 -0.23 -3.94 7.62
N PHE A 6 -0.34 -2.64 7.38
CA PHE A 6 -1.54 -1.85 7.61
C PHE A 6 -2.54 -1.92 6.45
N ARG A 7 -2.32 -2.81 5.46
CA ARG A 7 -3.28 -3.04 4.36
C ARG A 7 -4.58 -3.69 4.82
N ASN A 8 -4.62 -4.24 6.03
CA ASN A 8 -5.86 -4.70 6.67
C ASN A 8 -6.47 -3.65 7.60
N GLY A 9 -5.94 -2.42 7.61
CA GLY A 9 -6.36 -1.37 8.51
C GLY A 9 -5.60 -1.33 9.83
N PHE A 10 -6.09 -0.54 10.78
CA PHE A 10 -5.52 -0.35 12.11
C PHE A 10 -6.59 -0.02 13.15
N ASP A 11 -6.26 -0.25 14.42
CA ASP A 11 -7.16 0.01 15.54
C ASP A 11 -6.83 1.35 16.21
N VAL A 12 -7.88 2.10 16.56
CA VAL A 12 -7.79 3.34 17.34
C VAL A 12 -8.69 3.27 18.56
N CYS A 13 -8.24 3.80 19.68
CA CYS A 13 -9.05 3.91 20.88
C CYS A 13 -9.79 5.23 20.85
N VAL A 14 -11.13 5.18 20.80
CA VAL A 14 -11.99 6.36 20.70
C VAL A 14 -12.62 6.63 22.05
N GLY A 15 -12.47 7.86 22.56
CA GLY A 15 -13.09 8.38 23.76
C GLY A 15 -14.07 9.52 23.50
N ASN A 16 -14.67 10.08 24.55
CA ASN A 16 -15.60 11.22 24.46
C ASN A 16 -15.27 12.33 25.48
N TRP A 17 -15.13 13.57 25.00
CA TRP A 17 -14.72 14.72 25.81
C TRP A 17 -15.73 15.10 26.89
N GLY A 18 -17.02 14.96 26.60
CA GLY A 18 -18.07 15.29 27.55
C GLY A 18 -18.07 14.33 28.75
N TYR A 19 -18.05 13.02 28.50
CA TYR A 19 -17.93 12.02 29.55
C TYR A 19 -16.64 12.19 30.38
N TYR A 20 -15.52 12.43 29.70
CA TYR A 20 -14.24 12.71 30.36
C TYR A 20 -14.32 13.93 31.28
N SER A 21 -14.94 15.01 30.82
CA SER A 21 -15.14 16.25 31.60
C SER A 21 -16.03 16.05 32.83
N GLU A 22 -16.93 15.06 32.80
CA GLU A 22 -17.77 14.66 33.92
C GLU A 22 -17.09 13.66 34.87
N GLY A 23 -15.83 13.28 34.59
CA GLY A 23 -15.06 12.33 35.38
C GLY A 23 -15.35 10.87 35.07
N GLU A 24 -16.01 10.57 33.95
CA GLU A 24 -16.29 9.22 33.47
C GLU A 24 -15.43 8.92 32.23
N LEU A 25 -14.43 8.03 32.37
CA LEU A 25 -13.62 7.60 31.22
C LEU A 25 -14.37 6.52 30.44
N ARG A 26 -14.85 6.88 29.23
CA ARG A 26 -15.48 5.97 28.28
C ARG A 26 -14.69 5.94 26.99
N ASP A 27 -13.87 4.91 26.86
CA ASP A 27 -13.04 4.69 25.68
C ASP A 27 -13.28 3.27 25.14
N THR A 28 -13.22 3.09 23.82
CA THR A 28 -13.34 1.76 23.20
C THR A 28 -12.52 1.70 21.91
N TRP A 29 -11.88 0.55 21.69
CA TRP A 29 -11.14 0.25 20.46
C TRP A 29 -12.07 0.07 19.27
N MET A 30 -11.80 0.79 18.19
CA MET A 30 -12.47 0.70 16.89
C MET A 30 -11.46 0.26 15.83
N HIS A 31 -11.83 -0.77 15.07
CA HIS A 31 -11.08 -1.19 13.89
C HIS A 31 -11.47 -0.36 12.67
N LEU A 32 -10.47 0.25 12.02
CA LEU A 32 -10.61 0.99 10.77
C LEU A 32 -9.98 0.19 9.62
N PRO A 33 -10.47 0.30 8.38
CA PRO A 33 -11.56 1.16 7.97
C PRO A 33 -12.95 0.57 8.27
N ILE A 34 -13.91 1.45 8.50
CA ILE A 34 -15.34 1.17 8.60
C ILE A 34 -16.10 2.05 7.60
N ASP A 35 -17.21 1.56 7.05
CA ASP A 35 -18.06 2.39 6.18
C ASP A 35 -18.47 3.67 6.95
N PRO A 36 -18.28 4.89 6.39
CA PRO A 36 -18.54 6.13 7.10
C PRO A 36 -19.95 6.23 7.67
N ASP A 37 -20.95 5.67 6.97
CA ASP A 37 -22.36 5.68 7.40
C ASP A 37 -22.61 4.80 8.65
N LYS A 38 -21.62 3.99 9.06
CA LYS A 38 -21.68 3.11 10.22
C LYS A 38 -20.89 3.63 11.43
N ILE A 39 -20.08 4.67 11.28
CA ILE A 39 -19.26 5.22 12.38
C ILE A 39 -20.16 5.68 13.53
N GLU A 40 -21.09 6.61 13.26
CA GLU A 40 -21.98 7.15 14.30
C GLU A 40 -22.86 6.06 14.94
N PRO A 41 -23.54 5.16 14.19
CA PRO A 41 -24.24 4.01 14.78
C PRO A 41 -23.35 3.14 15.67
N TRP A 42 -22.09 2.91 15.27
CA TRP A 42 -21.14 2.14 16.06
C TRP A 42 -20.83 2.86 17.37
N LEU A 43 -20.49 4.16 17.32
CA LEU A 43 -20.18 4.98 18.50
C LEU A 43 -21.35 5.00 19.49
N ARG A 44 -22.59 5.18 19.00
CA ARG A 44 -23.80 5.14 19.84
C ARG A 44 -24.00 3.78 20.50
N SER A 45 -23.82 2.70 19.74
CA SER A 45 -24.00 1.33 20.24
C SER A 45 -22.98 0.94 21.33
N HIS A 46 -21.81 1.56 21.34
CA HIS A 46 -20.77 1.38 22.36
C HIS A 46 -20.86 2.39 23.51
N GLY A 47 -21.89 3.25 23.53
CA GLY A 47 -22.12 4.22 24.62
C GLY A 47 -21.12 5.37 24.66
N LEU A 48 -20.44 5.64 23.54
CA LEU A 48 -19.47 6.73 23.40
C LEU A 48 -20.14 8.05 23.03
N VAL A 49 -21.25 8.03 22.29
CA VAL A 49 -21.98 9.25 21.91
C VAL A 49 -23.48 9.13 22.15
N ASP A 50 -24.10 10.22 22.61
CA ASP A 50 -25.54 10.34 22.80
C ASP A 50 -26.04 11.72 22.31
N ALA A 51 -27.11 12.28 22.89
CA ALA A 51 -27.65 13.58 22.49
C ALA A 51 -26.98 14.76 23.22
N GLU A 52 -26.29 14.50 24.33
CA GLU A 52 -25.59 15.49 25.16
C GLU A 52 -24.06 15.37 24.99
N HIS A 53 -23.57 14.22 24.51
CA HIS A 53 -22.15 13.88 24.35
C HIS A 53 -21.82 13.52 22.89
N GLU A 54 -21.56 14.51 22.03
CA GLU A 54 -21.27 14.28 20.60
C GLU A 54 -19.76 14.31 20.27
N GLU A 55 -18.94 14.97 21.09
CA GLU A 55 -17.54 15.24 20.80
C GLU A 55 -16.61 14.07 21.21
N THR A 56 -15.99 13.41 20.23
CA THR A 56 -15.04 12.31 20.43
C THR A 56 -13.58 12.77 20.32
N TYR A 57 -12.66 11.98 20.88
CA TYR A 57 -11.21 12.11 20.69
C TYR A 57 -10.54 10.75 20.50
N ILE A 58 -9.30 10.76 20.02
CA ILE A 58 -8.47 9.55 19.92
C ILE A 58 -7.57 9.48 21.14
N SER A 59 -7.75 8.46 21.97
CA SER A 59 -7.00 8.29 23.21
C SER A 59 -5.75 7.45 23.04
N ASP A 60 -5.72 6.55 22.05
CA ASP A 60 -4.56 5.69 21.76
C ASP A 60 -4.65 5.08 20.35
N TYR A 61 -3.54 4.52 19.86
CA TYR A 61 -3.40 3.85 18.56
C TYR A 61 -2.74 2.48 18.73
N ASP A 62 -3.28 1.43 18.09
CA ASP A 62 -2.63 0.10 18.08
C ASP A 62 -1.60 0.03 16.94
N GLY A 63 -0.49 0.74 17.16
CA GLY A 63 0.54 0.96 16.14
C GLY A 63 0.17 2.07 15.15
N LEU A 64 1.18 2.57 14.44
CA LEU A 64 1.02 3.67 13.49
C LEU A 64 1.42 3.23 12.08
N PRO A 65 0.63 3.56 11.05
CA PRO A 65 1.03 3.38 9.68
C PRO A 65 2.15 4.37 9.40
N PHE A 66 3.34 3.81 9.13
CA PHE A 66 4.60 4.52 8.91
C PHE A 66 5.29 5.10 10.15
N ARG A 67 6.59 5.37 9.99
CA ARG A 67 7.46 5.98 11.01
C ARG A 67 7.33 7.51 11.05
N CYS A 68 6.10 8.01 11.14
CA CYS A 68 5.81 9.44 11.27
C CYS A 68 4.86 9.73 12.44
N PRO A 69 5.24 9.41 13.69
CA PRO A 69 4.34 9.54 14.85
C PRO A 69 3.82 10.96 15.09
N GLN A 70 4.52 11.97 14.59
CA GLN A 70 4.16 13.37 14.77
C GLN A 70 2.82 13.76 14.12
N VAL A 71 2.33 13.02 13.12
CA VAL A 71 1.03 13.30 12.48
C VAL A 71 -0.15 12.61 13.18
N PHE A 72 0.13 11.78 14.18
CA PHE A 72 -0.86 11.03 14.95
C PHE A 72 -0.92 11.56 16.39
N ASP A 73 -1.84 12.48 16.65
CA ASP A 73 -2.04 13.09 17.97
C ASP A 73 -3.45 12.81 18.55
N GLU A 74 -3.70 13.34 19.75
CA GLU A 74 -4.99 13.22 20.45
C GLU A 74 -6.14 14.00 19.77
N TYR A 75 -5.80 14.95 18.90
CA TYR A 75 -6.73 15.74 18.10
C TYR A 75 -6.98 15.12 16.72
N GLY A 76 -6.40 13.94 16.46
CA GLY A 76 -6.64 13.14 15.28
C GLY A 76 -8.13 12.98 15.03
N ARG A 77 -8.58 13.33 13.82
CA ARG A 77 -10.00 13.20 13.48
C ARG A 77 -10.31 11.77 13.04
N LEU A 78 -11.30 11.15 13.67
CA LEU A 78 -11.71 9.78 13.39
C LEU A 78 -12.10 9.55 11.92
N ASP A 79 -12.73 10.54 11.28
CA ASP A 79 -13.08 10.45 9.85
C ASP A 79 -11.85 10.46 8.94
N LYS A 80 -10.85 11.28 9.23
CA LYS A 80 -9.56 11.29 8.51
C LYS A 80 -8.80 9.99 8.69
N LEU A 81 -8.70 9.49 9.92
CA LEU A 81 -8.07 8.21 10.21
C LEU A 81 -8.78 7.06 9.49
N ASN A 82 -10.11 7.11 9.41
CA ASN A 82 -10.89 6.13 8.68
C ASN A 82 -10.61 6.17 7.17
N VAL A 83 -10.52 7.36 6.56
CA VAL A 83 -10.14 7.51 5.15
C VAL A 83 -8.70 7.06 4.91
N LEU A 84 -7.75 7.43 5.77
CA LEU A 84 -6.37 6.94 5.68
C LEU A 84 -6.33 5.41 5.72
N ALA A 85 -7.05 4.78 6.65
CA ALA A 85 -7.15 3.33 6.70
C ALA A 85 -7.68 2.74 5.39
N MET A 86 -8.68 3.37 4.76
CA MET A 86 -9.15 2.96 3.43
C MET A 86 -8.07 3.10 2.36
N GLN A 87 -7.38 4.23 2.29
CA GLN A 87 -6.27 4.45 1.35
C GLN A 87 -5.21 3.34 1.51
N LEU A 88 -4.76 3.07 2.73
CA LEU A 88 -3.78 2.03 3.03
C LEU A 88 -4.25 0.66 2.58
N THR A 89 -5.53 0.35 2.77
CA THR A 89 -6.06 -0.93 2.30
C THR A 89 -6.09 -0.99 0.77
N LEU A 90 -6.29 0.13 0.06
CA LEU A 90 -6.35 0.22 -1.40
C LEU A 90 -4.98 0.16 -2.08
N LEU A 91 -3.90 0.46 -1.35
CA LEU A 91 -2.55 0.47 -1.89
C LEU A 91 -2.14 -0.89 -2.49
N PRO A 92 -1.54 -0.89 -3.70
CA PRO A 92 -0.80 -2.01 -4.25
C PRO A 92 0.24 -2.62 -3.30
N GLU A 93 0.66 -3.84 -3.63
CA GLU A 93 1.83 -4.46 -3.01
C GLU A 93 3.09 -3.67 -3.41
N GLY A 94 3.97 -3.38 -2.44
CA GLY A 94 5.16 -2.54 -2.65
C GLY A 94 5.03 -1.10 -2.15
N ASP A 95 3.89 -0.44 -2.38
CA ASP A 95 3.74 1.01 -2.17
C ASP A 95 3.96 1.49 -0.74
N LEU A 96 3.69 0.67 0.27
CA LEU A 96 4.01 1.01 1.66
C LEU A 96 5.50 1.31 1.87
N ALA A 97 6.39 0.57 1.19
CA ALA A 97 7.82 0.82 1.27
C ALA A 97 8.20 2.12 0.55
N HIS A 98 7.53 2.44 -0.56
CA HIS A 98 7.76 3.68 -1.30
C HIS A 98 7.31 4.90 -0.50
N ILE A 99 6.10 4.86 0.07
CA ILE A 99 5.58 5.92 0.92
C ILE A 99 6.46 6.09 2.17
N GLN A 100 6.90 4.99 2.79
CA GLN A 100 7.83 5.07 3.93
C GLN A 100 9.17 5.73 3.55
N ALA A 101 9.72 5.42 2.37
CA ALA A 101 10.93 6.07 1.88
C ALA A 101 10.69 7.55 1.58
N ALA A 102 9.54 7.91 0.99
CA ALA A 102 9.16 9.29 0.77
C ALA A 102 9.03 10.07 2.10
N ILE A 103 8.47 9.46 3.15
CA ILE A 103 8.41 10.05 4.50
C ILE A 103 9.82 10.25 5.09
N ASP A 104 10.72 9.28 4.92
CA ASP A 104 12.05 9.33 5.52
C ASP A 104 12.97 10.36 4.85
N TYR A 105 12.79 10.63 3.55
CA TYR A 105 13.71 11.43 2.73
C TYR A 105 13.08 12.68 2.08
N GLY A 106 11.76 12.83 2.14
CA GLY A 106 11.01 13.97 1.62
C GLY A 106 10.88 15.12 2.60
N GLU A 107 9.91 16.00 2.34
CA GLU A 107 9.57 17.08 3.27
C GLU A 107 8.98 16.52 4.58
N PRO A 108 9.31 17.10 5.75
CA PRO A 108 8.72 16.66 7.02
C PRO A 108 7.20 16.83 7.01
N LEU A 109 6.50 15.78 7.45
CA LEU A 109 5.05 15.83 7.67
C LEU A 109 4.75 16.29 9.09
N ASP A 110 3.87 17.28 9.24
CA ASP A 110 3.36 17.83 10.50
C ASP A 110 1.87 17.53 10.71
N HIS A 111 1.13 17.21 9.63
CA HIS A 111 -0.32 17.01 9.68
C HIS A 111 -0.77 15.73 8.98
N LEU A 112 -1.87 15.14 9.49
CA LEU A 112 -2.46 13.93 8.91
C LEU A 112 -2.88 14.13 7.44
N ASP A 113 -3.33 15.34 7.07
CA ASP A 113 -3.71 15.67 5.69
C ASP A 113 -2.54 15.57 4.71
N GLU A 114 -1.33 15.89 5.16
CA GLU A 114 -0.11 15.82 4.35
C GLU A 114 0.27 14.36 4.08
N LEU A 115 0.14 13.50 5.10
CA LEU A 115 0.29 12.06 4.93
C LEU A 115 -0.75 11.51 3.95
N MET A 116 -2.02 11.92 4.10
CA MET A 116 -3.09 11.47 3.21
C MET A 116 -2.86 11.91 1.75
N ASN A 117 -2.37 13.13 1.54
CA ASN A 117 -1.96 13.63 0.21
C ASN A 117 -0.80 12.82 -0.37
N LEU A 118 0.21 12.51 0.45
CA LEU A 118 1.34 11.69 0.03
C LEU A 118 0.90 10.28 -0.38
N VAL A 119 -0.01 9.67 0.38
CA VAL A 119 -0.58 8.35 0.06
C VAL A 119 -1.45 8.40 -1.20
N ALA A 120 -2.20 9.49 -1.41
CA ALA A 120 -3.02 9.67 -2.62
C ALA A 120 -2.18 9.79 -3.91
N GLN A 121 -0.92 10.22 -3.78
CA GLN A 121 0.03 10.43 -4.88
C GLN A 121 1.16 9.38 -4.87
N ALA A 122 0.90 8.18 -4.34
CA ALA A 122 1.92 7.14 -4.15
C ALA A 122 2.61 6.72 -5.47
N ASP A 123 1.90 6.79 -6.60
CA ASP A 123 2.40 6.47 -7.93
C ASP A 123 3.24 7.59 -8.58
N GLU A 124 3.20 8.81 -8.03
CA GLU A 124 3.98 9.96 -8.47
C GLU A 124 5.27 10.16 -7.64
N LEU A 125 5.47 9.34 -6.61
CA LEU A 125 6.65 9.43 -5.77
C LEU A 125 7.93 9.18 -6.58
N PRO A 126 9.02 9.95 -6.38
CA PRO A 126 10.30 9.71 -7.02
C PRO A 126 11.05 8.54 -6.34
N VAL A 127 10.34 7.45 -6.05
CA VAL A 127 10.83 6.26 -5.37
C VAL A 127 10.66 5.07 -6.31
N PHE A 128 11.70 4.26 -6.43
CA PHE A 128 11.76 3.19 -7.41
C PHE A 128 12.28 1.92 -6.75
N ASP A 129 11.70 0.79 -7.12
CA ASP A 129 12.24 -0.51 -6.74
C ASP A 129 13.60 -0.74 -7.39
N TYR A 130 14.43 -1.53 -6.72
CA TYR A 130 15.56 -2.14 -7.41
C TYR A 130 15.05 -3.11 -8.47
N LEU A 131 15.70 -3.14 -9.63
CA LEU A 131 15.29 -4.00 -10.73
C LEU A 131 16.50 -4.36 -11.59
N TYR A 132 16.91 -5.63 -11.54
CA TYR A 132 18.00 -6.17 -12.35
C TYR A 132 17.83 -7.68 -12.55
N ASP A 133 18.59 -8.23 -13.50
CA ASP A 133 18.56 -9.65 -13.82
C ASP A 133 18.91 -10.51 -12.60
N ASP A 134 18.22 -11.66 -12.46
CA ASP A 134 18.40 -12.60 -11.35
C ASP A 134 18.12 -12.05 -9.93
N MET A 135 17.55 -10.85 -9.79
CA MET A 135 17.29 -10.22 -8.48
C MET A 135 16.49 -11.11 -7.51
N TYR A 136 15.51 -11.85 -8.02
CA TYR A 136 14.67 -12.77 -7.23
C TYR A 136 15.17 -14.22 -7.23
N VAL A 137 16.34 -14.51 -7.81
CA VAL A 137 16.92 -15.85 -7.74
C VAL A 137 17.33 -16.13 -6.30
N GLU A 138 16.76 -17.19 -5.74
CA GLU A 138 17.09 -17.65 -4.40
C GLU A 138 18.34 -18.53 -4.38
N ASP A 139 19.16 -18.35 -3.35
CA ASP A 139 20.20 -19.29 -3.00
C ASP A 139 19.67 -20.51 -2.22
N GLN A 140 20.58 -21.42 -1.84
CA GLN A 140 20.24 -22.62 -1.08
C GLN A 140 19.69 -22.37 0.34
N TRP A 141 19.66 -21.11 0.81
CA TRP A 141 19.11 -20.67 2.08
C TRP A 141 17.81 -19.87 1.93
N HIS A 142 17.20 -19.87 0.73
CA HIS A 142 16.00 -19.09 0.42
C HIS A 142 16.20 -17.59 0.62
N LYS A 143 17.40 -17.10 0.27
CA LYS A 143 17.69 -15.67 0.20
C LYS A 143 17.86 -15.26 -1.25
N THR A 144 17.10 -14.26 -1.65
CA THR A 144 17.19 -13.64 -2.98
C THR A 144 18.48 -12.85 -3.14
N CYS A 145 18.89 -12.59 -4.38
CA CYS A 145 20.00 -11.68 -4.66
C CYS A 145 19.76 -10.30 -4.03
N LEU A 146 18.52 -9.79 -4.10
CA LEU A 146 18.12 -8.53 -3.47
C LEU A 146 18.44 -8.49 -1.97
N GLU A 147 18.10 -9.55 -1.24
CA GLU A 147 18.33 -9.65 0.21
C GLU A 147 19.80 -9.89 0.58
N ARG A 148 20.58 -10.46 -0.35
CA ARG A 148 22.01 -10.76 -0.13
C ARG A 148 22.89 -9.55 -0.38
N SER A 149 22.51 -8.73 -1.35
CA SER A 149 23.24 -7.55 -1.74
C SER A 149 22.95 -6.36 -0.82
N THR A 150 23.93 -5.48 -0.73
CA THR A 150 23.76 -4.18 -0.07
C THR A 150 22.85 -3.28 -0.91
N PRO A 151 22.15 -2.28 -0.32
CA PRO A 151 21.39 -1.29 -1.08
C PRO A 151 22.22 -0.61 -2.18
N GLN A 152 23.51 -0.36 -1.92
CA GLN A 152 24.45 0.22 -2.86
C GLN A 152 24.70 -0.68 -4.08
N GLU A 153 24.87 -1.98 -3.85
CA GLU A 153 25.01 -2.96 -4.94
C GLU A 153 23.70 -3.11 -5.70
N ASN A 154 22.56 -3.21 -5.01
CA ASN A 154 21.24 -3.30 -5.64
C ASN A 154 20.98 -2.10 -6.56
N TYR A 155 21.31 -0.90 -6.10
CA TYR A 155 21.24 0.31 -6.92
C TYR A 155 22.20 0.25 -8.12
N ALA A 156 23.46 -0.14 -7.90
CA ALA A 156 24.44 -0.23 -8.97
C ALA A 156 24.03 -1.24 -10.04
N TYR A 157 23.54 -2.42 -9.65
CA TYR A 157 23.00 -3.41 -10.56
C TYR A 157 21.78 -2.86 -11.31
N THR A 158 20.85 -2.20 -10.62
CA THR A 158 19.66 -1.60 -11.24
C THR A 158 20.04 -0.60 -12.34
N VAL A 159 20.94 0.35 -12.04
CA VAL A 159 21.34 1.39 -13.00
C VAL A 159 22.15 0.81 -14.16
N LEU A 160 22.97 -0.20 -13.90
CA LEU A 160 23.89 -0.74 -14.90
C LEU A 160 23.29 -1.91 -15.69
N ASN A 161 22.21 -2.57 -15.23
CA ASN A 161 21.66 -3.79 -15.84
C ASN A 161 21.48 -3.65 -17.35
N ASP A 162 20.86 -2.55 -17.78
CA ASP A 162 20.53 -2.30 -19.18
C ASP A 162 21.55 -1.39 -19.90
N ASP A 163 22.64 -1.00 -19.23
CA ASP A 163 23.71 -0.20 -19.83
C ASP A 163 24.60 -1.08 -20.71
N SER A 164 24.16 -1.21 -21.97
CA SER A 164 24.87 -1.98 -22.98
C SER A 164 26.30 -1.47 -23.22
N GLU A 165 26.59 -0.18 -23.05
CA GLU A 165 27.95 0.33 -23.25
C GLU A 165 28.87 -0.10 -22.11
N PHE A 166 28.40 0.04 -20.87
CA PHE A 166 29.09 -0.45 -19.69
C PHE A 166 29.42 -1.94 -19.85
N TRP A 167 28.43 -2.79 -20.09
CA TRP A 167 28.65 -4.24 -20.21
C TRP A 167 29.57 -4.63 -21.38
N ASN A 168 29.45 -3.94 -22.53
CA ASN A 168 30.32 -4.18 -23.68
C ASN A 168 31.80 -3.84 -23.42
N ILE A 169 32.09 -2.97 -22.47
CA ILE A 169 33.45 -2.61 -22.06
C ILE A 169 33.92 -3.56 -20.95
N MET A 170 33.10 -3.72 -19.91
CA MET A 170 33.47 -4.42 -18.69
C MET A 170 33.56 -5.93 -18.87
N ASN A 171 32.77 -6.51 -19.79
CA ASN A 171 32.75 -7.95 -20.04
C ASN A 171 33.77 -8.41 -21.11
N ARG A 172 34.68 -7.53 -21.56
CA ARG A 172 35.75 -7.91 -22.51
C ARG A 172 36.80 -8.77 -21.82
N GLY A 173 37.48 -9.62 -22.60
CA GLY A 173 38.58 -10.45 -22.10
C GLY A 173 38.13 -11.36 -20.96
N ASP A 174 37.02 -12.08 -21.16
CA ASP A 174 36.41 -13.00 -20.19
C ASP A 174 35.99 -12.35 -18.85
N GLY A 175 35.69 -11.04 -18.85
CA GLY A 175 35.16 -10.34 -17.68
C GLY A 175 36.21 -9.92 -16.64
N GLU A 176 37.49 -9.90 -16.99
CA GLU A 176 38.56 -9.46 -16.08
C GLU A 176 38.31 -8.05 -15.51
N LEU A 177 37.87 -7.10 -16.35
CA LEU A 177 37.55 -5.73 -15.90
C LEU A 177 36.34 -5.70 -14.97
N LEU A 178 35.29 -6.45 -15.30
CA LEU A 178 34.10 -6.59 -14.47
C LEU A 178 34.46 -7.10 -13.06
N SER A 179 35.39 -8.06 -12.96
CA SER A 179 35.85 -8.61 -11.67
C SER A 179 36.54 -7.58 -10.77
N CYS A 180 37.02 -6.48 -11.35
CA CYS A 180 37.67 -5.38 -10.63
C CYS A 180 36.71 -4.22 -10.32
N PHE A 181 35.47 -4.27 -10.81
CA PHE A 181 34.49 -3.22 -10.59
C PHE A 181 33.84 -3.36 -9.22
N ASP A 182 33.86 -2.28 -8.44
CA ASP A 182 33.27 -2.24 -7.11
C ASP A 182 31.87 -1.62 -7.18
N PHE A 183 30.86 -2.48 -7.30
CA PHE A 183 29.45 -2.10 -7.37
C PHE A 183 28.96 -1.40 -6.10
N ASN A 184 29.43 -1.84 -4.94
CA ASN A 184 29.09 -1.20 -3.68
C ASN A 184 29.62 0.24 -3.67
N ARG A 185 30.88 0.45 -4.07
CA ARG A 185 31.47 1.78 -4.16
C ARG A 185 30.75 2.69 -5.16
N TYR A 186 30.26 2.15 -6.27
CA TYR A 186 29.43 2.91 -7.21
C TYR A 186 28.18 3.47 -6.53
N GLY A 187 27.42 2.63 -5.81
CA GLY A 187 26.24 3.07 -5.07
C GLY A 187 26.58 4.08 -3.96
N GLU A 188 27.68 3.87 -3.23
CA GLU A 188 28.14 4.85 -2.24
C GLU A 188 28.44 6.23 -2.87
N ILE A 189 29.04 6.27 -4.05
CA ILE A 189 29.32 7.53 -4.75
C ILE A 189 28.02 8.23 -5.12
N ALA A 190 27.01 7.49 -5.59
CA ALA A 190 25.70 8.05 -5.93
C ALA A 190 25.01 8.71 -4.72
N VAL A 191 25.06 8.06 -3.54
CA VAL A 191 24.56 8.63 -2.28
C VAL A 191 25.38 9.85 -1.87
N ASN A 192 26.71 9.77 -1.89
CA ASN A 192 27.59 10.87 -1.46
C ASN A 192 27.46 12.12 -2.34
N ASN A 193 27.13 11.95 -3.61
CA ASN A 193 26.87 13.05 -4.53
C ASN A 193 25.44 13.61 -4.41
N GLY A 194 24.60 13.01 -3.58
CA GLY A 194 23.22 13.44 -3.37
C GLY A 194 22.31 13.15 -4.55
N TYR A 195 22.58 12.09 -5.33
CA TYR A 195 21.70 11.68 -6.42
C TYR A 195 20.52 10.84 -5.92
N VAL A 196 20.79 9.97 -4.95
CA VAL A 196 19.82 9.02 -4.42
C VAL A 196 19.96 8.85 -2.92
N ASP A 197 18.87 8.45 -2.29
CA ASP A 197 18.87 7.81 -0.97
C ASP A 197 18.46 6.34 -1.15
N LEU A 198 19.15 5.41 -0.48
CA LEU A 198 18.99 3.97 -0.71
C LEU A 198 18.31 3.30 0.48
N CYS A 199 17.22 2.59 0.22
CA CYS A 199 16.48 1.79 1.20
C CYS A 199 16.77 0.30 1.00
N GLU A 200 16.18 -0.56 1.84
CA GLU A 200 16.36 -2.01 1.77
C GLU A 200 15.83 -2.61 0.45
N THR A 201 14.68 -2.12 -0.04
CA THR A 201 13.99 -2.69 -1.22
C THR A 201 13.80 -1.71 -2.38
N CYS A 202 14.06 -0.43 -2.17
CA CYS A 202 13.85 0.65 -3.14
C CYS A 202 14.91 1.75 -2.97
N TYR A 203 14.89 2.75 -3.84
CA TYR A 203 15.70 3.96 -3.73
C TYR A 203 14.88 5.20 -4.07
N VAL A 204 15.23 6.32 -3.45
CA VAL A 204 14.65 7.64 -3.71
C VAL A 204 15.55 8.39 -4.67
N ASN A 205 15.01 8.87 -5.79
CA ASN A 205 15.70 9.77 -6.71
C ASN A 205 15.56 11.22 -6.22
N LYS A 206 16.65 11.81 -5.73
CA LYS A 206 16.64 13.18 -5.17
C LYS A 206 16.48 14.27 -6.23
N GLY A 207 16.70 13.94 -7.50
CA GLY A 207 16.48 14.85 -8.62
C GLY A 207 15.08 14.76 -9.23
N GLY A 208 14.21 13.90 -8.70
CA GLY A 208 12.82 13.77 -9.16
C GLY A 208 11.92 14.91 -8.68
N ASP A 209 10.75 15.02 -9.32
CA ASP A 209 9.69 15.91 -8.88
C ASP A 209 8.99 15.28 -7.68
N TRP A 210 8.81 16.05 -6.61
CA TRP A 210 8.12 15.61 -5.40
C TRP A 210 6.67 16.13 -5.41
N PRO A 211 5.69 15.31 -5.00
CA PRO A 211 4.30 15.75 -4.94
C PRO A 211 4.11 16.85 -3.89
N LEU A 212 3.08 17.68 -4.10
CA LEU A 212 2.67 18.66 -3.11
C LEU A 212 1.91 17.96 -1.97
N LEU A 213 2.22 18.35 -0.74
CA LEU A 213 1.58 17.79 0.46
C LEU A 213 0.16 18.35 0.69
N ASP A 214 -0.27 19.33 -0.12
CA ASP A 214 -1.56 20.00 -0.07
C ASP A 214 -2.27 20.07 -1.43
N GLU A 215 -1.93 19.17 -2.37
CA GLU A 215 -2.54 19.14 -3.72
C GLU A 215 -4.06 18.95 -3.65
N TYR A 216 -4.53 18.04 -2.80
CA TYR A 216 -5.93 17.67 -2.68
C TYR A 216 -6.51 18.06 -1.32
N SER A 217 -7.74 18.55 -1.34
CA SER A 217 -8.54 18.73 -0.13
C SER A 217 -8.93 17.38 0.48
N PHE A 218 -9.26 17.37 1.78
CA PHE A 218 -9.77 16.18 2.44
C PHE A 218 -11.06 15.67 1.80
N GLU A 219 -11.94 16.56 1.32
CA GLU A 219 -13.17 16.19 0.64
C GLU A 219 -12.93 15.46 -0.69
N GLU A 220 -11.89 15.86 -1.43
CA GLU A 220 -11.50 15.20 -2.69
C GLU A 220 -10.93 13.80 -2.40
N ILE A 221 -9.92 13.71 -1.53
CA ILE A 221 -9.33 12.43 -1.12
C ILE A 221 -10.41 11.50 -0.57
N GLY A 222 -11.22 12.01 0.35
CA GLY A 222 -12.28 11.23 1.01
C GLY A 222 -13.36 10.76 0.05
N GLY A 223 -13.80 11.61 -0.87
CA GLY A 223 -14.81 11.27 -1.86
C GLY A 223 -14.39 10.12 -2.78
N GLU A 224 -13.18 10.20 -3.33
CA GLU A 224 -12.61 9.19 -4.23
C GLU A 224 -12.30 7.89 -3.48
N THR A 225 -11.58 7.99 -2.36
CA THR A 225 -11.17 6.83 -1.55
C THR A 225 -12.38 6.03 -1.06
N VAL A 226 -13.42 6.70 -0.52
CA VAL A 226 -14.61 6.01 0.00
C VAL A 226 -15.36 5.31 -1.14
N ALA A 227 -15.45 5.94 -2.32
CA ALA A 227 -16.12 5.35 -3.46
C ALA A 227 -15.39 4.09 -3.97
N GLU A 228 -14.07 4.16 -4.11
CA GLU A 228 -13.25 3.03 -4.53
C GLU A 228 -13.28 1.88 -3.52
N TRP A 229 -13.09 2.20 -2.23
CA TRP A 229 -13.10 1.22 -1.15
C TRP A 229 -14.44 0.48 -1.07
N ARG A 230 -15.57 1.19 -1.17
CA ARG A 230 -16.91 0.57 -1.25
C ARG A 230 -17.04 -0.33 -2.47
N GLY A 231 -16.49 0.09 -3.60
CA GLY A 231 -16.44 -0.70 -4.82
C GLY A 231 -15.71 -2.03 -4.63
N ARG A 232 -14.53 -2.01 -3.99
CA ARG A 232 -13.75 -3.21 -3.72
C ARG A 232 -14.42 -4.16 -2.73
N VAL A 233 -14.91 -3.63 -1.60
CA VAL A 233 -15.62 -4.42 -0.58
C VAL A 233 -16.87 -5.10 -1.17
N ALA A 234 -17.56 -4.45 -2.11
CA ALA A 234 -18.70 -5.04 -2.80
C ALA A 234 -18.31 -6.23 -3.71
N GLN A 235 -17.12 -6.21 -4.31
CA GLN A 235 -16.62 -7.28 -5.18
C GLN A 235 -16.10 -8.49 -4.37
N GLU A 236 -15.53 -8.26 -3.18
CA GLU A 236 -15.04 -9.32 -2.29
C GLU A 236 -16.16 -10.09 -1.59
N LYS A 237 -17.35 -9.49 -1.51
CA LYS A 237 -18.52 -10.15 -0.91
C LYS A 237 -18.93 -11.35 -1.79
N PRO A 238 -19.03 -12.57 -1.24
CA PRO A 238 -19.39 -13.73 -2.04
C PRO A 238 -20.75 -13.51 -2.70
N ALA A 239 -20.83 -13.79 -4.01
CA ALA A 239 -22.06 -13.72 -4.78
C ALA A 239 -23.19 -14.43 -4.02
N ALA A 240 -24.37 -13.81 -3.97
CA ALA A 240 -25.50 -14.38 -3.24
C ALA A 240 -25.77 -15.81 -3.77
N PRO A 241 -26.21 -16.77 -2.92
CA PRO A 241 -26.47 -18.15 -3.36
C PRO A 241 -27.42 -18.23 -4.57
N SER A 242 -28.30 -17.24 -4.74
CA SER A 242 -29.19 -17.09 -5.90
C SER A 242 -28.47 -16.80 -7.22
N GLU A 243 -27.36 -16.06 -7.20
CA GLU A 243 -26.58 -15.72 -8.40
C GLU A 243 -25.73 -16.91 -8.86
N ILE A 244 -25.19 -17.68 -7.91
CA ILE A 244 -24.51 -18.96 -8.19
C ILE A 244 -25.49 -19.96 -8.80
N ALA A 245 -26.73 -20.04 -8.28
CA ALA A 245 -27.76 -20.91 -8.83
C ALA A 245 -28.21 -20.50 -10.25
N TYR A 246 -28.24 -19.19 -10.55
CA TYR A 246 -28.61 -18.68 -11.88
C TYR A 246 -27.50 -18.96 -12.90
N ALA A 247 -26.24 -18.75 -12.53
CA ALA A 247 -25.08 -19.06 -13.37
C ALA A 247 -24.97 -20.57 -13.65
N ALA A 248 -25.18 -21.42 -12.63
CA ALA A 248 -25.20 -22.87 -12.79
C ALA A 248 -26.35 -23.34 -13.70
N SER A 249 -27.52 -22.72 -13.60
CA SER A 249 -28.68 -23.02 -14.45
C SER A 249 -28.46 -22.59 -15.91
N ALA A 250 -27.79 -21.45 -16.14
CA ALA A 250 -27.44 -20.99 -17.49
C ALA A 250 -26.40 -21.89 -18.17
N LEU A 251 -25.39 -22.36 -17.43
CA LEU A 251 -24.41 -23.33 -17.92
C LEU A 251 -25.06 -24.70 -18.22
N ALA A 252 -26.01 -25.15 -17.40
CA ALA A 252 -26.77 -26.37 -17.66
C ALA A 252 -27.67 -26.25 -18.91
N ALA A 253 -28.26 -25.07 -19.15
CA ALA A 253 -29.07 -24.83 -20.35
C ALA A 253 -28.23 -24.81 -21.65
N LEU A 254 -27.01 -24.25 -21.60
CA LEU A 254 -26.08 -24.23 -22.75
C LEU A 254 -25.54 -25.63 -23.10
N SER A 255 -25.30 -26.49 -22.10
CA SER A 255 -24.84 -27.87 -22.33
C SER A 255 -25.93 -28.84 -22.80
N ALA A 256 -27.21 -28.47 -22.67
CA ALA A 256 -28.33 -29.29 -23.13
C ALA A 256 -28.62 -29.13 -24.64
N ASP A 257 -28.17 -28.04 -25.27
CA ASP A 257 -28.49 -27.72 -26.67
C ASP A 257 -27.53 -28.40 -27.67
N ASP A 258 -26.33 -28.81 -27.24
CA ASP A 258 -25.36 -29.53 -28.09
C ASP A 258 -25.65 -31.04 -28.22
N GLY A 259 -26.66 -31.58 -27.51
CA GLY A 259 -26.95 -33.01 -27.45
C GLY A 259 -27.97 -33.55 -28.48
N ALA A 260 -28.69 -32.68 -29.18
CA ALA A 260 -29.85 -33.07 -29.99
C ALA A 260 -29.61 -32.90 -31.51
N GLY A 261 -28.54 -33.50 -32.04
CA GLY A 261 -28.16 -33.23 -33.44
C GLY A 261 -27.50 -34.32 -34.25
N VAL A 262 -27.33 -35.57 -33.80
CA VAL A 262 -26.79 -36.62 -34.68
C VAL A 262 -27.44 -37.98 -34.41
N THR A 263 -28.56 -38.25 -35.09
CA THR A 263 -29.00 -39.62 -35.36
C THR A 263 -29.23 -39.83 -36.85
N ALA A 264 -28.32 -40.62 -37.43
CA ALA A 264 -28.51 -41.58 -38.51
C ALA A 264 -29.30 -41.17 -39.76
N ARG A 265 -28.58 -41.09 -40.89
CA ARG A 265 -29.05 -41.70 -42.14
C ARG A 265 -27.91 -42.35 -42.92
N ALA A 266 -28.21 -43.57 -43.35
CA ALA A 266 -27.31 -44.56 -43.90
C ALA A 266 -27.03 -44.39 -45.41
N ALA A 267 -25.85 -44.89 -45.80
CA ALA A 267 -25.50 -45.64 -47.01
C ALA A 267 -26.04 -45.20 -48.40
N LYS A 268 -25.10 -44.95 -49.33
CA LYS A 268 -24.95 -45.78 -50.56
C LYS A 268 -23.70 -45.41 -51.39
N LEU A 269 -23.00 -46.48 -51.79
CA LEU A 269 -21.92 -46.64 -52.79
C LEU A 269 -20.54 -46.09 -52.44
#